data_AF-T0RM90-F1
#
_entry.id   AF-T0RM90-F1
#
_cell.length_a   1.000
_cell.length_b   1.000
_cell.length_c   1.000
_cell.angle_alpha   90.00
_cell.angle_beta   90.00
_cell.angle_gamma   90.00
#
_symmetry.space_group_name_H-M   'P 1'
#
loop_
_entity.id
_entity.type
_entity.pdbx_description
1 polymer ?
#
loop_
_entity_poly.entity_id
_entity_poly.type
_entity_poly.pdbx_seq_one_letter_code
_entity_poly.pdbx_strand_id
1 'polypeptide(L)'
;MTRKNNSLKGVSKLVFLSLLSFLGPLSQSCFAQQEVVEIDETILELSFPYKKLGHEFNLGHDEYLVQAKAQGQHIFNGPKPKRDFAENRICSANFFGIIKTQKTTLNHFSLYSLGPDSDLTLINDTNLAYLRNFMNQVQYDSLPCGKSIFRLNSYLHRTMRVRAMRLEAFMRQMALQELFTSRDNRFVYPQFEMSEEEKKMFYQLTTNRIYQNIFQRQADSYESELAHLYFEQNESNENWAYDYQVELATKTEEELFDDSKRDLENLIRLQDEFIAEIDDFWSSRCESASYLYRIHESKRCEDLNILDFYSEPTTNISEVMAAFEIKSYSDIKRNCRSERLLGKTFYKHTKGEKCQIVVNKGHLGDEAKLELQKILERNSFLKEQFQSIYNERIVGFYTHLIKNLAPDSELVEKFNQNLSLLEDITTDGEMYEHELFYQGSMEYDIPEIEIELPSKMPLDLPGFNPGWTDPVRPRF
;
A
#
# COMPACT_ATOMS: atom_id res chain seq x y z
N MET A 1 -85.77 70.82 19.05
CA MET A 1 -86.74 69.90 19.69
C MET A 1 -85.97 68.75 20.33
N THR A 2 -86.25 68.21 21.52
CA THR A 2 -86.84 68.78 22.76
C THR A 2 -86.38 67.88 23.95
N ARG A 3 -86.59 68.27 25.22
CA ARG A 3 -86.01 67.58 26.40
C ARG A 3 -86.94 66.54 27.08
N LYS A 4 -86.32 65.45 27.53
CA LYS A 4 -86.48 64.71 28.82
C LYS A 4 -87.79 63.97 29.22
N ASN A 5 -87.58 62.71 29.61
CA ASN A 5 -87.96 62.00 30.86
C ASN A 5 -89.44 61.82 31.31
N ASN A 6 -89.83 60.56 31.60
CA ASN A 6 -90.01 59.94 32.95
C ASN A 6 -90.39 58.43 32.74
N SER A 7 -90.02 57.39 33.51
CA SER A 7 -90.03 57.08 34.98
C SER A 7 -91.44 56.79 35.54
N LEU A 8 -91.75 55.75 36.36
CA LEU A 8 -90.93 54.69 37.02
C LEU A 8 -91.83 53.59 37.72
N LYS A 9 -91.22 52.50 38.26
CA LYS A 9 -91.72 51.46 39.24
C LYS A 9 -92.60 50.31 38.69
N GLY A 10 -92.59 49.09 39.27
CA GLY A 10 -91.88 48.54 40.46
C GLY A 10 -91.88 46.98 40.53
N VAL A 11 -90.94 46.29 41.22
CA VAL A 11 -90.84 46.00 42.69
C VAL A 11 -91.57 44.69 43.10
N SER A 12 -91.06 43.70 43.87
CA SER A 12 -89.72 43.31 44.42
C SER A 12 -89.81 41.87 45.07
N LYS A 13 -88.81 41.39 45.86
CA LYS A 13 -88.58 40.04 46.49
C LYS A 13 -87.73 39.06 45.63
N LEU A 14 -86.88 38.12 46.09
CA LEU A 14 -86.18 37.66 47.35
C LEU A 14 -84.81 37.02 46.87
N VAL A 15 -83.70 36.72 47.58
CA VAL A 15 -83.31 36.28 48.96
C VAL A 15 -83.58 34.76 49.21
N PHE A 16 -82.67 33.92 49.74
CA PHE A 16 -81.33 34.04 50.37
C PHE A 16 -80.19 33.43 49.49
N LEU A 17 -78.85 33.59 49.68
CA LEU A 17 -77.97 34.30 50.64
C LEU A 17 -77.34 33.50 51.82
N SER A 18 -76.12 32.96 51.61
CA SER A 18 -75.05 32.72 52.62
C SER A 18 -73.67 32.81 51.92
N LEU A 19 -72.66 33.62 52.31
CA LEU A 19 -71.88 33.72 53.57
C LEU A 19 -71.06 32.42 53.83
N LEU A 20 -69.73 32.43 54.05
CA LEU A 20 -68.78 33.49 54.48
C LEU A 20 -67.39 33.42 53.79
N SER A 21 -66.49 34.36 54.14
CA SER A 21 -65.19 34.69 53.51
C SER A 21 -63.96 33.88 53.97
N PHE A 22 -62.93 33.77 53.10
CA PHE A 22 -61.51 33.70 53.50
C PHE A 22 -60.57 34.36 52.46
N LEU A 23 -59.32 34.64 52.82
CA LEU A 23 -58.36 35.42 52.03
C LEU A 23 -57.59 34.59 50.97
N GLY A 24 -57.16 35.24 49.89
CA GLY A 24 -56.13 34.71 48.97
C GLY A 24 -55.96 35.54 47.69
N PRO A 25 -54.84 36.26 47.49
CA PRO A 25 -54.53 36.87 46.21
C PRO A 25 -53.98 35.80 45.25
N LEU A 26 -54.73 35.46 44.19
CA LEU A 26 -54.21 34.56 43.16
C LEU A 26 -53.12 35.27 42.35
N SER A 27 -51.93 34.69 42.42
CA SER A 27 -50.69 35.19 41.85
C SER A 27 -50.80 35.49 40.35
N GLN A 28 -50.28 36.65 39.95
CA GLN A 28 -49.80 36.79 38.58
C GLN A 28 -48.67 35.77 38.37
N SER A 29 -48.78 34.97 37.32
CA SER A 29 -47.70 34.08 36.86
C SER A 29 -46.55 34.90 36.31
N CYS A 30 -45.71 35.41 37.21
CA CYS A 30 -44.50 36.14 36.87
C CYS A 30 -43.56 35.18 36.14
N PHE A 31 -43.44 35.33 34.82
CA PHE A 31 -42.49 34.57 34.02
C PHE A 31 -41.09 34.80 34.57
N ALA A 32 -40.51 33.78 35.21
CA ALA A 32 -39.13 33.82 35.67
C ALA A 32 -38.24 33.94 34.43
N GLN A 33 -37.69 35.13 34.19
CA GLN A 33 -36.74 35.35 33.11
C GLN A 33 -35.48 34.54 33.38
N GLN A 34 -35.38 33.40 32.71
CA GLN A 34 -34.17 32.59 32.63
C GLN A 34 -33.25 33.20 31.56
N GLU A 35 -32.01 33.43 31.94
CA GLU A 35 -30.95 33.92 31.08
C GLU A 35 -29.78 32.94 31.23
N VAL A 36 -29.33 32.37 30.12
CA VAL A 36 -28.23 31.40 30.11
C VAL A 36 -27.02 32.05 29.46
N VAL A 37 -25.89 32.02 30.15
CA VAL A 37 -24.58 32.44 29.62
C VAL A 37 -23.72 31.20 29.50
N GLU A 38 -23.29 30.88 28.29
CA GLU A 38 -22.36 29.78 28.07
C GLU A 38 -20.94 30.18 28.50
N ILE A 39 -20.20 29.21 29.04
CA ILE A 39 -18.81 29.34 29.44
C ILE A 39 -18.01 28.44 28.51
N ASP A 40 -17.00 29.01 27.83
CA ASP A 40 -16.03 28.26 27.03
C ASP A 40 -14.66 28.96 27.10
N GLU A 41 -14.04 28.91 28.28
CA GLU A 41 -12.83 29.66 28.61
C GLU A 41 -11.58 28.78 28.64
N THR A 42 -10.51 29.18 27.95
CA THR A 42 -9.18 28.56 28.10
C THR A 42 -8.58 28.92 29.46
N ILE A 43 -8.31 27.90 30.29
CA ILE A 43 -7.83 28.07 31.68
C ILE A 43 -6.30 27.99 31.75
N LEU A 44 -5.74 27.11 30.93
CA LEU A 44 -4.33 26.86 30.73
C LEU A 44 -4.13 26.47 29.26
N GLU A 45 -3.09 27.02 28.66
CA GLU A 45 -2.67 26.76 27.29
C GLU A 45 -1.18 26.49 27.32
N LEU A 46 -0.76 25.46 26.59
CA LEU A 46 0.63 25.07 26.43
C LEU A 46 0.92 25.00 24.92
N SER A 47 1.96 25.70 24.48
CA SER A 47 2.51 25.53 23.13
C SER A 47 3.75 24.64 23.19
N PHE A 48 3.79 23.69 22.27
CA PHE A 48 4.90 22.76 22.07
C PHE A 48 5.52 23.04 20.70
N PRO A 49 6.58 23.86 20.63
CA PRO A 49 7.28 24.13 19.39
C PRO A 49 8.05 22.89 18.91
N TYR A 50 8.06 22.68 17.61
CA TYR A 50 8.78 21.57 16.98
C TYR A 50 9.27 21.91 15.58
N LYS A 51 10.41 21.33 15.19
CA LYS A 51 10.82 21.25 13.78
C LYS A 51 10.22 19.99 13.16
N LYS A 52 9.95 20.02 11.86
CA LYS A 52 9.40 18.89 11.11
C LYS A 52 10.08 18.75 9.75
N LEU A 53 10.42 17.54 9.38
CA LEU A 53 10.83 17.21 8.01
C LEU A 53 9.57 16.78 7.24
N GLY A 54 9.19 17.53 6.21
CA GLY A 54 8.03 17.18 5.36
C GLY A 54 8.30 15.98 4.45
N HIS A 55 7.27 15.50 3.74
CA HIS A 55 7.46 14.49 2.69
C HIS A 55 8.34 14.98 1.54
N GLU A 56 8.34 16.29 1.29
CA GLU A 56 9.20 17.03 0.36
C GLU A 56 10.64 17.24 0.88
N PHE A 57 11.00 16.72 2.05
CA PHE A 57 12.30 16.92 2.71
C PHE A 57 12.62 18.38 3.09
N ASN A 58 11.67 19.30 2.90
CA ASN A 58 11.71 20.65 3.44
C ASN A 58 11.60 20.66 4.97
N LEU A 59 12.50 21.40 5.64
CA LEU A 59 12.45 21.66 7.08
C LEU A 59 11.44 22.77 7.40
N GLY A 60 10.36 22.39 8.08
CA GLY A 60 9.36 23.31 8.62
C GLY A 60 9.52 23.54 10.13
N HIS A 61 9.02 24.68 10.60
CA HIS A 61 8.79 24.96 12.02
C HIS A 61 7.28 25.08 12.25
N ASP A 62 6.78 24.56 13.37
CA ASP A 62 5.34 24.51 13.70
C ASP A 62 5.15 24.43 15.22
N GLU A 63 3.93 24.69 15.68
CA GLU A 63 3.53 24.65 17.08
C GLU A 63 2.31 23.74 17.26
N TYR A 64 2.40 22.84 18.24
CA TYR A 64 1.28 22.03 18.69
C TYR A 64 0.70 22.63 19.97
N LEU A 65 -0.55 23.09 19.92
CA LEU A 65 -1.21 23.72 21.06
C LEU A 65 -2.07 22.71 21.82
N VAL A 66 -1.95 22.68 23.15
CA VAL A 66 -2.86 21.95 24.04
C VAL A 66 -3.56 22.94 24.98
N GLN A 67 -4.89 22.98 24.89
CA GLN A 67 -5.77 23.90 25.61
C GLN A 67 -6.62 23.12 26.62
N ALA A 68 -6.43 23.37 27.90
CA ALA A 68 -7.33 22.94 28.96
C ALA A 68 -8.41 24.03 29.16
N LYS A 69 -9.65 23.74 28.74
CA LYS A 69 -10.78 24.69 28.79
C LYS A 69 -11.79 24.32 29.87
N ALA A 70 -12.50 25.32 30.40
CA ALA A 70 -13.73 25.13 31.18
C ALA A 70 -14.91 25.35 30.22
N GLN A 71 -15.72 24.31 30.03
CA GLN A 71 -16.95 24.40 29.24
C GLN A 71 -18.17 24.23 30.16
N GLY A 72 -19.24 25.00 29.93
CA GLY A 72 -20.42 24.95 30.80
C GLY A 72 -21.45 26.05 30.55
N GLN A 73 -22.34 26.25 31.52
CA GLN A 73 -23.39 27.25 31.52
C GLN A 73 -23.60 27.86 32.91
N HIS A 74 -23.79 29.19 32.95
CA HIS A 74 -24.27 29.93 34.12
C HIS A 74 -25.71 30.39 33.84
N ILE A 75 -26.65 29.86 34.61
CA ILE A 75 -28.08 30.09 34.48
C ILE A 75 -28.53 31.10 35.53
N PHE A 76 -29.12 32.21 35.09
CA PHE A 76 -29.62 33.30 35.92
C PHE A 76 -31.15 33.32 35.89
N ASN A 77 -31.80 32.90 36.97
CA ASN A 77 -33.25 32.86 37.11
C ASN A 77 -33.75 34.10 37.86
N GLY A 78 -34.60 34.90 37.21
CA GLY A 78 -35.26 36.08 37.77
C GLY A 78 -35.05 37.35 36.94
N PRO A 79 -35.76 38.44 37.25
CA PRO A 79 -35.74 39.67 36.46
C PRO A 79 -34.35 40.33 36.42
N LYS A 80 -34.02 41.00 35.31
CA LYS A 80 -32.74 41.72 35.16
C LYS A 80 -32.63 42.89 36.17
N PRO A 81 -31.46 43.11 36.81
CA PRO A 81 -31.27 44.13 37.83
C PRO A 81 -31.34 45.55 37.25
N LYS A 82 -31.88 46.51 38.02
CA LYS A 82 -32.07 47.91 37.60
C LYS A 82 -31.00 48.88 38.16
N ARG A 83 -29.78 48.36 38.35
CA ARG A 83 -28.73 48.85 39.27
C ARG A 83 -28.96 48.41 40.72
N ASP A 84 -27.86 48.48 41.47
CA ASP A 84 -27.61 47.87 42.77
C ASP A 84 -27.74 46.32 42.79
N PHE A 85 -27.27 45.69 43.87
CA PHE A 85 -26.73 44.33 43.82
C PHE A 85 -27.76 43.23 43.50
N ALA A 86 -27.26 42.13 42.93
CA ALA A 86 -28.05 41.00 42.43
C ALA A 86 -28.59 40.10 43.56
N GLU A 87 -29.46 40.65 44.40
CA GLU A 87 -30.06 39.98 45.57
C GLU A 87 -31.32 39.16 45.20
N ASN A 88 -32.05 39.59 44.17
CA ASN A 88 -33.34 38.98 43.75
C ASN A 88 -33.24 37.98 42.59
N ARG A 89 -32.03 37.60 42.15
CA ARG A 89 -31.84 36.53 41.14
C ARG A 89 -31.18 35.31 41.79
N ILE A 90 -31.69 34.15 41.40
CA ILE A 90 -31.18 32.84 41.81
C ILE A 90 -30.34 32.30 40.64
N CYS A 91 -29.11 31.87 40.91
CA CYS A 91 -28.19 31.37 39.93
C CYS A 91 -27.86 29.88 40.16
N SER A 92 -27.75 29.14 39.06
CA SER A 92 -27.06 27.84 39.01
C SER A 92 -25.87 27.96 38.07
N ALA A 93 -24.75 27.32 38.42
CA ALA A 93 -23.55 27.27 37.59
C ALA A 93 -23.12 25.81 37.42
N ASN A 94 -22.93 25.38 36.17
CA ASN A 94 -22.62 24.00 35.81
C ASN A 94 -21.52 23.96 34.74
N PHE A 95 -20.43 23.25 34.97
CA PHE A 95 -19.25 23.26 34.10
C PHE A 95 -18.36 22.04 34.33
N PHE A 96 -17.54 21.72 33.34
CA PHE A 96 -16.58 20.62 33.32
C PHE A 96 -15.29 21.05 32.61
N GLY A 97 -14.21 20.32 32.83
CA GLY A 97 -12.97 20.50 32.06
C GLY A 97 -13.03 19.73 30.75
N ILE A 98 -12.43 20.28 29.69
CA ILE A 98 -12.11 19.56 28.45
C ILE A 98 -10.65 19.82 28.05
N ILE A 99 -10.04 18.88 27.33
CA ILE A 99 -8.75 19.09 26.66
C ILE A 99 -9.00 19.14 25.16
N LYS A 100 -8.61 20.27 24.54
CA LYS A 100 -8.60 20.48 23.09
C LYS A 100 -7.15 20.55 22.63
N THR A 101 -6.85 19.92 21.50
CA THR A 101 -5.57 20.09 20.81
C THR A 101 -5.75 20.91 19.52
N GLN A 102 -4.66 21.46 18.98
CA GLN A 102 -4.67 22.13 17.68
C GLN A 102 -3.27 22.16 17.05
N LYS A 103 -3.14 21.65 15.82
CA LYS A 103 -1.97 21.90 14.95
C LYS A 103 -2.16 23.25 14.24
N THR A 104 -1.27 24.22 14.50
CA THR A 104 -1.51 25.62 14.08
C THR A 104 -1.60 25.78 12.55
N THR A 105 -0.80 25.06 11.77
CA THR A 105 -0.79 25.18 10.30
C THR A 105 -1.91 24.42 9.59
N LEU A 106 -2.53 23.42 10.23
CA LEU A 106 -3.38 22.41 9.55
C LEU A 106 -4.87 22.52 9.87
N ASN A 107 -5.29 23.36 10.82
CA ASN A 107 -6.66 23.40 11.36
C ASN A 107 -7.19 21.99 11.74
N HIS A 108 -6.28 21.11 12.20
CA HIS A 108 -6.66 19.83 12.76
C HIS A 108 -7.03 20.01 14.24
N PHE A 109 -8.17 19.45 14.63
CA PHE A 109 -8.72 19.56 15.98
C PHE A 109 -9.08 18.16 16.51
N SER A 110 -8.45 17.73 17.60
CA SER A 110 -8.95 16.62 18.42
C SER A 110 -9.43 17.18 19.78
N LEU A 111 -10.54 16.62 20.28
CA LEU A 111 -11.23 17.09 21.48
C LEU A 111 -11.43 15.90 22.40
N TYR A 112 -10.56 15.78 23.41
CA TYR A 112 -10.51 14.63 24.28
C TYR A 112 -11.64 14.68 25.30
N SER A 113 -12.51 13.67 25.22
CA SER A 113 -13.52 13.34 26.21
C SER A 113 -13.34 11.87 26.62
N LEU A 114 -13.64 11.55 27.87
CA LEU A 114 -13.64 10.16 28.35
C LEU A 114 -14.92 9.46 27.86
N GLY A 115 -14.92 9.07 26.59
CA GLY A 115 -15.86 8.09 26.06
C GLY A 115 -15.58 6.70 26.65
N PRO A 116 -16.58 5.80 26.68
CA PRO A 116 -16.41 4.44 27.22
C PRO A 116 -15.34 3.64 26.47
N ASP A 117 -15.18 3.89 25.17
CA ASP A 117 -14.28 3.19 24.25
C ASP A 117 -12.97 3.96 23.98
N SER A 118 -12.56 4.86 24.90
CA SER A 118 -11.29 5.56 24.77
C SER A 118 -10.11 4.64 25.11
N ASP A 119 -9.12 4.56 24.19
CA ASP A 119 -7.98 3.67 24.33
C ASP A 119 -6.91 4.29 25.26
N LEU A 120 -7.17 4.17 26.57
CA LEU A 120 -6.42 4.83 27.64
C LEU A 120 -5.14 4.08 28.06
N THR A 121 -4.72 3.08 27.28
CA THR A 121 -3.73 2.05 27.62
C THR A 121 -2.32 2.56 27.92
N LEU A 122 -2.00 3.79 27.51
CA LEU A 122 -0.70 4.46 27.74
C LEU A 122 -0.69 5.44 28.92
N ILE A 123 -1.80 5.61 29.65
CA ILE A 123 -1.93 6.63 30.70
C ILE A 123 -1.83 6.00 32.09
N ASN A 124 -0.79 6.39 32.85
CA ASN A 124 -0.62 6.01 34.26
C ASN A 124 -1.88 6.32 35.09
N ASP A 125 -2.28 5.42 35.99
CA ASP A 125 -3.43 5.56 36.90
C ASP A 125 -3.53 6.93 37.60
N THR A 126 -2.39 7.53 37.93
CA THR A 126 -2.30 8.85 38.56
C THR A 126 -2.78 9.96 37.62
N ASN A 127 -2.34 9.91 36.36
CA ASN A 127 -2.77 10.84 35.31
C ASN A 127 -4.24 10.60 34.94
N LEU A 128 -4.69 9.34 34.88
CA LEU A 128 -6.12 9.00 34.72
C LEU A 128 -6.99 9.56 35.86
N ALA A 129 -6.52 9.46 37.10
CA ALA A 129 -7.21 10.02 38.26
C ALA A 129 -7.28 11.54 38.19
N TYR A 130 -6.23 12.24 37.76
CA TYR A 130 -6.28 13.69 37.55
C TYR A 130 -7.19 14.08 36.38
N LEU A 131 -7.16 13.33 35.27
CA LEU A 131 -7.98 13.60 34.08
C LEU A 131 -9.47 13.44 34.39
N ARG A 132 -9.85 12.34 35.05
CA ARG A 132 -11.21 12.14 35.59
C ARG A 132 -11.61 13.28 36.53
N ASN A 133 -10.73 13.69 37.45
CA ASN A 133 -11.03 14.81 38.36
C ASN A 133 -11.12 16.18 37.67
N PHE A 134 -10.49 16.40 36.51
CA PHE A 134 -10.64 17.61 35.72
C PHE A 134 -11.96 17.65 34.95
N MET A 135 -12.33 16.54 34.32
CA MET A 135 -13.56 16.44 33.52
C MET A 135 -14.82 16.15 34.35
N ASN A 136 -14.67 15.77 35.62
CA ASN A 136 -15.77 15.67 36.59
C ASN A 136 -16.53 17.00 36.71
N GLN A 137 -17.77 16.99 36.23
CA GLN A 137 -18.75 18.08 36.31
C GLN A 137 -18.84 18.66 37.73
N VAL A 138 -18.79 19.97 37.84
CA VAL A 138 -18.98 20.70 39.10
C VAL A 138 -20.22 21.58 38.95
N GLN A 139 -21.18 21.34 39.85
CA GLN A 139 -22.49 21.96 39.83
C GLN A 139 -22.74 22.72 41.13
N TYR A 140 -23.26 23.94 41.01
CA TYR A 140 -23.78 24.74 42.11
C TYR A 140 -25.20 25.16 41.79
N ASP A 141 -26.14 24.87 42.68
CA ASP A 141 -27.54 25.22 42.51
C ASP A 141 -28.03 26.26 43.51
N SER A 142 -29.00 27.06 43.04
CA SER A 142 -29.82 27.95 43.87
C SER A 142 -29.03 28.98 44.70
N LEU A 143 -27.89 29.48 44.19
CA LEU A 143 -27.10 30.51 44.86
C LEU A 143 -27.62 31.92 44.57
N PRO A 144 -27.59 32.87 45.52
CA PRO A 144 -27.80 34.29 45.21
C PRO A 144 -26.78 34.76 44.17
N CYS A 145 -27.22 35.36 43.07
CA CYS A 145 -26.35 35.56 41.90
C CYS A 145 -25.07 36.36 42.17
N GLY A 146 -25.09 37.36 43.06
CA GLY A 146 -23.86 38.05 43.48
C GLY A 146 -22.81 37.12 44.12
N LYS A 147 -23.24 36.12 44.90
CA LYS A 147 -22.36 35.08 45.46
C LYS A 147 -21.96 34.04 44.42
N SER A 148 -22.83 33.77 43.43
CA SER A 148 -22.51 32.88 42.30
C SER A 148 -21.39 33.44 41.43
N ILE A 149 -21.51 34.71 40.99
CA ILE A 149 -20.50 35.40 40.17
C ILE A 149 -19.16 35.50 40.92
N PHE A 150 -19.16 35.85 42.21
CA PHE A 150 -17.91 35.89 42.98
C PHE A 150 -17.26 34.50 43.13
N ARG A 151 -18.06 33.44 43.34
CA ARG A 151 -17.53 32.06 43.36
C ARG A 151 -16.99 31.64 42.00
N LEU A 152 -17.67 31.99 40.91
CA LEU A 152 -17.20 31.81 39.53
C LEU A 152 -15.80 32.42 39.40
N ASN A 153 -15.71 33.74 39.47
CA ASN A 153 -14.50 34.48 39.14
C ASN A 153 -13.33 34.20 40.11
N SER A 154 -13.57 33.92 41.39
CA SER A 154 -12.49 33.80 42.40
C SER A 154 -12.12 32.38 42.81
N TYR A 155 -13.08 31.45 42.87
CA TYR A 155 -12.83 30.06 43.33
C TYR A 155 -12.83 29.06 42.19
N LEU A 156 -13.69 29.26 41.19
CA LEU A 156 -13.93 28.30 40.10
C LEU A 156 -12.73 28.17 39.17
N HIS A 157 -12.31 29.27 38.53
CA HIS A 157 -11.13 29.28 37.67
C HIS A 157 -9.87 28.93 38.47
N ARG A 158 -9.80 29.28 39.76
CA ARG A 158 -8.68 28.86 40.64
C ARG A 158 -8.64 27.35 40.84
N THR A 159 -9.77 26.71 41.16
CA THR A 159 -9.85 25.25 41.33
C THR A 159 -9.59 24.53 40.02
N MET A 160 -10.18 24.99 38.92
CA MET A 160 -9.97 24.38 37.60
C MET A 160 -8.55 24.58 37.07
N ARG A 161 -7.92 25.73 37.30
CA ARG A 161 -6.50 25.96 36.98
C ARG A 161 -5.58 25.08 37.81
N VAL A 162 -5.88 24.86 39.10
CA VAL A 162 -5.14 23.89 39.94
C VAL A 162 -5.34 22.45 39.46
N ARG A 163 -6.51 22.08 38.93
CA ARG A 163 -6.71 20.77 38.28
C ARG A 163 -5.95 20.69 36.94
N ALA A 164 -5.98 21.72 36.11
CA ALA A 164 -5.28 21.76 34.81
C ALA A 164 -3.75 21.74 34.95
N MET A 165 -3.17 22.44 35.93
CA MET A 165 -1.73 22.39 36.20
C MET A 165 -1.26 20.99 36.65
N ARG A 166 -2.13 20.17 37.26
CA ARG A 166 -1.83 18.75 37.55
C ARG A 166 -1.85 17.84 36.32
N LEU A 167 -2.28 18.35 35.17
CA LEU A 167 -2.29 17.64 33.89
C LEU A 167 -1.15 18.08 32.97
N GLU A 168 -0.21 18.92 33.41
CA GLU A 168 0.86 19.43 32.55
C GLU A 168 1.70 18.30 31.93
N ALA A 169 2.20 17.36 32.73
CA ALA A 169 2.94 16.20 32.24
C ALA A 169 2.10 15.31 31.32
N PHE A 170 0.80 15.15 31.61
CA PHE A 170 -0.12 14.41 30.74
C PHE A 170 -0.32 15.11 29.39
N MET A 171 -0.38 16.45 29.37
CA MET A 171 -0.47 17.24 28.14
C MET A 171 0.82 17.23 27.33
N ARG A 172 2.01 17.14 27.96
CA ARG A 172 3.29 16.87 27.28
C ARG A 172 3.30 15.49 26.61
N GLN A 173 2.94 14.44 27.35
CA GLN A 173 2.83 13.07 26.83
C GLN A 173 1.83 12.95 25.67
N MET A 174 0.66 13.60 25.78
CA MET A 174 -0.32 13.69 24.70
C MET A 174 0.23 14.39 23.46
N ALA A 175 0.91 15.54 23.63
CA ALA A 175 1.51 16.28 22.52
C ALA A 175 2.59 15.43 21.80
N LEU A 176 3.45 14.74 22.54
CA LEU A 176 4.44 13.82 21.95
C LEU A 176 3.79 12.70 21.14
N GLN A 177 2.77 12.04 21.69
CA GLN A 177 2.04 10.98 20.96
C GLN A 177 1.38 11.52 19.67
N GLU A 178 0.70 12.66 19.75
CA GLU A 178 -0.03 13.27 18.63
C GLU A 178 0.86 13.93 17.56
N LEU A 179 2.15 14.14 17.88
CA LEU A 179 3.17 14.50 16.91
C LEU A 179 3.60 13.28 16.06
N PHE A 180 3.65 12.09 16.65
CA PHE A 180 4.00 10.84 15.94
C PHE A 180 2.82 10.17 15.22
N THR A 181 1.56 10.39 15.63
CA THR A 181 0.38 9.89 14.89
C THR A 181 0.19 10.59 13.54
N SER A 182 0.78 11.79 13.35
CA SER A 182 0.73 12.52 12.07
C SER A 182 1.55 11.82 10.99
N ARG A 183 0.86 11.25 10.00
CA ARG A 183 1.48 10.69 8.79
C ARG A 183 2.05 11.76 7.86
N ASP A 184 1.73 13.03 8.08
CA ASP A 184 2.03 14.17 7.20
C ASP A 184 3.49 14.63 7.26
N ASN A 185 4.17 14.34 8.36
CA ASN A 185 5.60 14.62 8.57
C ASN A 185 6.39 13.32 8.39
N ARG A 186 7.60 13.35 7.82
CA ARG A 186 8.54 12.21 7.86
C ARG A 186 9.20 12.09 9.23
N PHE A 187 9.80 13.18 9.71
CA PHE A 187 10.41 13.28 11.04
C PHE A 187 9.94 14.52 11.79
N VAL A 188 10.05 14.46 13.11
CA VAL A 188 9.57 15.48 14.04
C VAL A 188 10.62 15.63 15.14
N TYR A 189 11.00 16.87 15.44
CA TYR A 189 12.03 17.21 16.43
C TYR A 189 11.44 18.20 17.45
N PRO A 190 11.00 17.74 18.63
CA PRO A 190 10.58 18.60 19.74
C PRO A 190 11.61 19.67 20.07
N GLN A 191 11.16 20.88 20.41
CA GLN A 191 12.03 21.99 20.84
C GLN A 191 11.65 22.47 22.26
N PHE A 192 11.20 21.53 23.11
CA PHE A 192 10.78 21.76 24.48
C PHE A 192 11.40 20.74 25.44
N GLU A 193 11.47 21.08 26.73
CA GLU A 193 12.05 20.21 27.75
C GLU A 193 11.25 18.91 27.93
N MET A 194 11.91 17.78 27.67
CA MET A 194 11.41 16.42 27.89
C MET A 194 12.15 15.77 29.07
N SER A 195 11.41 15.01 29.88
CA SER A 195 12.00 14.09 30.86
C SER A 195 12.69 12.90 30.18
N GLU A 196 13.54 12.17 30.90
CA GLU A 196 14.26 11.02 30.34
C GLU A 196 13.32 9.87 29.88
N GLU A 197 12.15 9.71 30.53
CA GLU A 197 11.11 8.77 30.07
C GLU A 197 10.49 9.23 28.74
N GLU A 198 10.21 10.52 28.59
CA GLU A 198 9.68 11.12 27.36
C GLU A 198 10.71 11.08 26.22
N LYS A 199 11.99 11.39 26.50
CA LYS A 199 13.09 11.23 25.54
C LYS A 199 13.23 9.79 25.07
N LYS A 200 13.23 8.82 25.99
CA LYS A 200 13.36 7.40 25.63
C LYS A 200 12.20 6.93 24.75
N MET A 201 10.97 7.36 25.04
CA MET A 201 9.81 7.11 24.19
C MET A 201 9.95 7.79 22.81
N PHE A 202 10.36 9.06 22.79
CA PHE A 202 10.59 9.84 21.57
C PHE A 202 11.65 9.19 20.66
N TYR A 203 12.78 8.75 21.21
CA TYR A 203 13.83 8.05 20.49
C TYR A 203 13.34 6.69 19.98
N GLN A 204 12.66 5.89 20.81
CA GLN A 204 12.13 4.58 20.39
C GLN A 204 11.12 4.70 19.24
N LEU A 205 10.24 5.73 19.26
CA LEU A 205 9.31 6.00 18.16
C LEU A 205 10.05 6.45 16.89
N THR A 206 11.11 7.25 17.03
CA THR A 206 11.94 7.72 15.91
C THR A 206 12.70 6.56 15.27
N THR A 207 13.39 5.72 16.05
CA THR A 207 14.09 4.52 15.54
C THR A 207 13.14 3.57 14.84
N ASN A 208 11.97 3.28 15.42
CA ASN A 208 11.00 2.41 14.78
C ASN A 208 10.49 2.95 13.44
N ARG A 209 10.38 4.27 13.30
CA ARG A 209 10.01 4.90 12.03
C ARG A 209 11.14 4.80 10.99
N ILE A 210 12.38 4.94 11.42
CA ILE A 210 13.58 4.74 10.57
C ILE A 210 13.65 3.31 10.05
N TYR A 211 13.46 2.32 10.92
CA TYR A 211 13.47 0.91 10.54
C TYR A 211 12.27 0.51 9.65
N GLN A 212 11.12 1.17 9.79
CA GLN A 212 10.00 1.01 8.85
C GLN A 212 10.32 1.62 7.48
N ASN A 213 10.98 2.79 7.45
CA ASN A 213 11.37 3.47 6.21
C ASN A 213 12.44 2.70 5.40
N ILE A 214 13.30 1.90 6.04
CA ILE A 214 14.34 1.09 5.37
C ILE A 214 13.90 -0.37 5.20
N PHE A 215 13.62 -1.06 6.31
CA PHE A 215 13.46 -2.52 6.35
C PHE A 215 12.01 -3.01 6.41
N GLN A 216 11.02 -2.11 6.34
CA GLN A 216 9.58 -2.40 6.49
C GLN A 216 9.18 -3.08 7.83
N ARG A 217 10.05 -3.05 8.84
CA ARG A 217 9.84 -3.66 10.16
C ARG A 217 10.11 -2.69 11.31
N GLN A 218 9.79 -3.11 12.52
CA GLN A 218 10.26 -2.44 13.74
C GLN A 218 11.73 -2.77 14.03
N ALA A 219 12.38 -1.91 14.82
CA ALA A 219 13.72 -2.14 15.34
C ALA A 219 13.66 -3.13 16.52
N ASP A 220 14.67 -3.98 16.66
CA ASP A 220 14.84 -4.79 17.88
C ASP A 220 15.43 -3.97 19.05
N SER A 221 15.68 -4.61 20.19
CA SER A 221 16.23 -3.95 21.38
C SER A 221 17.66 -3.46 21.19
N TYR A 222 18.51 -4.22 20.49
CA TYR A 222 19.91 -3.87 20.25
C TYR A 222 20.03 -2.73 19.22
N GLU A 223 19.24 -2.79 18.16
CA GLU A 223 19.09 -1.72 17.18
C GLU A 223 18.56 -0.43 17.81
N SER A 224 17.60 -0.54 18.74
CA SER A 224 17.10 0.59 19.52
C SER A 224 18.17 1.21 20.43
N GLU A 225 19.04 0.40 21.04
CA GLU A 225 20.16 0.87 21.86
C GLU A 225 21.26 1.54 21.03
N LEU A 226 21.61 0.99 19.86
CA LEU A 226 22.58 1.61 18.94
C LEU A 226 22.07 2.97 18.41
N ALA A 227 20.81 3.05 17.98
CA ALA A 227 20.22 4.29 17.51
C ALA A 227 20.15 5.35 18.61
N HIS A 228 19.84 4.96 19.86
CA HIS A 228 19.83 5.87 21.00
C HIS A 228 21.21 6.49 21.26
N LEU A 229 22.29 5.69 21.22
CA LEU A 229 23.67 6.17 21.35
C LEU A 229 24.07 7.12 20.20
N TYR A 230 23.55 6.90 18.98
CA TYR A 230 23.76 7.80 17.85
C TYR A 230 23.07 9.15 18.07
N PHE A 231 21.82 9.13 18.55
CA PHE A 231 21.04 10.35 18.79
C PHE A 231 21.67 11.22 19.90
N GLU A 232 22.15 10.61 21.00
CA GLU A 232 22.87 11.34 22.06
C GLU A 232 24.17 12.01 21.57
N GLN A 233 24.82 11.44 20.56
CA GLN A 233 26.04 12.00 19.97
C GLN A 233 25.78 13.08 18.91
N ASN A 234 24.59 13.09 18.30
CA ASN A 234 24.24 13.93 17.15
C ASN A 234 23.05 14.88 17.38
N GLU A 235 22.54 15.01 18.61
CA GLU A 235 21.38 15.88 18.96
C GLU A 235 21.56 17.35 18.50
N SER A 236 22.81 17.81 18.31
CA SER A 236 23.15 19.12 17.76
C SER A 236 22.92 19.30 16.25
N ASN A 237 22.81 18.22 15.48
CA ASN A 237 22.59 18.28 14.03
C ASN A 237 21.11 18.55 13.76
N GLU A 238 20.80 19.41 12.78
CA GLU A 238 19.40 19.84 12.55
C GLU A 238 18.48 18.72 12.04
N ASN A 239 19.05 17.64 11.51
CA ASN A 239 18.34 16.55 10.85
C ASN A 239 18.75 15.14 11.32
N TRP A 240 19.31 14.97 12.53
CA TRP A 240 19.95 13.71 12.98
C TRP A 240 19.15 12.42 12.75
N ALA A 241 17.81 12.46 12.75
CA ALA A 241 16.97 11.30 12.47
C ALA A 241 16.98 10.91 10.98
N TYR A 242 17.00 11.90 10.08
CA TYR A 242 17.19 11.69 8.66
C TYR A 242 18.66 11.41 8.30
N ASP A 243 19.62 11.96 9.05
CA ASP A 243 21.04 11.65 8.88
C ASP A 243 21.31 10.16 9.19
N TYR A 244 20.74 9.63 10.30
CA TYR A 244 20.70 8.20 10.59
C TYR A 244 19.87 7.41 9.55
N GLN A 245 18.80 8.04 9.01
CA GLN A 245 18.08 7.67 7.78
C GLN A 245 19.05 7.28 6.64
N VAL A 246 19.90 8.23 6.27
CA VAL A 246 20.85 8.18 5.17
C VAL A 246 21.98 7.18 5.45
N GLU A 247 22.56 7.18 6.64
CA GLU A 247 23.66 6.29 7.02
C GLU A 247 23.25 4.82 6.98
N LEU A 248 22.12 4.48 7.62
CA LEU A 248 21.62 3.12 7.69
C LEU A 248 21.10 2.62 6.33
N ALA A 249 20.52 3.52 5.52
CA ALA A 249 20.15 3.21 4.13
C ALA A 249 21.38 2.92 3.26
N THR A 250 22.42 3.74 3.35
CA THR A 250 23.68 3.58 2.58
C THR A 250 24.34 2.24 2.90
N LYS A 251 24.53 1.94 4.18
CA LYS A 251 25.13 0.67 4.59
C LYS A 251 24.31 -0.54 4.10
N THR A 252 22.97 -0.47 4.23
CA THR A 252 22.10 -1.58 3.82
C THR A 252 22.10 -1.77 2.30
N GLU A 253 22.18 -0.68 1.53
CA GLU A 253 22.28 -0.75 0.06
C GLU A 253 23.61 -1.35 -0.40
N GLU A 254 24.73 -0.99 0.24
CA GLU A 254 26.04 -1.56 -0.10
C GLU A 254 26.12 -3.06 0.20
N GLU A 255 25.66 -3.48 1.38
CA GLU A 255 25.55 -4.90 1.74
C GLU A 255 24.60 -5.66 0.79
N LEU A 256 23.49 -5.03 0.34
CA LEU A 256 22.52 -5.65 -0.56
C LEU A 256 22.99 -5.70 -2.02
N PHE A 257 23.69 -4.67 -2.50
CA PHE A 257 24.18 -4.58 -3.88
C PHE A 257 25.24 -5.65 -4.14
N ASP A 258 26.26 -5.76 -3.30
CA ASP A 258 27.33 -6.76 -3.45
C ASP A 258 26.78 -8.19 -3.39
N ASP A 259 25.83 -8.46 -2.49
CA ASP A 259 25.12 -9.73 -2.40
C ASP A 259 24.30 -10.02 -3.67
N SER A 260 23.43 -9.09 -4.07
CA SER A 260 22.51 -9.29 -5.19
C SER A 260 23.26 -9.41 -6.52
N LYS A 261 24.32 -8.61 -6.71
CA LYS A 261 25.23 -8.72 -7.85
C LYS A 261 25.92 -10.08 -7.90
N ARG A 262 26.53 -10.53 -6.80
CA ARG A 262 27.19 -11.85 -6.73
C ARG A 262 26.20 -12.97 -7.01
N ASP A 263 24.98 -12.87 -6.50
CA ASP A 263 23.97 -13.91 -6.65
C ASP A 263 23.43 -13.95 -8.09
N LEU A 264 23.29 -12.78 -8.77
CA LEU A 264 23.02 -12.69 -10.21
C LEU A 264 24.18 -13.21 -11.08
N GLU A 265 25.43 -12.83 -10.80
CA GLU A 265 26.61 -13.33 -11.52
C GLU A 265 26.71 -14.87 -11.43
N ASN A 266 26.34 -15.46 -10.28
CA ASN A 266 26.24 -16.92 -10.13
C ASN A 266 25.07 -17.52 -10.91
N LEU A 267 23.90 -16.85 -10.98
CA LEU A 267 22.78 -17.30 -11.80
C LEU A 267 23.11 -17.26 -13.30
N ILE A 268 23.79 -16.22 -13.78
CA ILE A 268 24.23 -16.13 -15.19
C ILE A 268 25.21 -17.26 -15.53
N ARG A 269 26.19 -17.58 -14.66
CA ARG A 269 27.05 -18.76 -14.90
C ARG A 269 26.23 -20.08 -14.91
N LEU A 270 25.27 -20.23 -14.00
CA LEU A 270 24.39 -21.41 -13.98
C LEU A 270 23.42 -21.46 -15.19
N GLN A 271 23.15 -20.31 -15.81
CA GLN A 271 22.42 -20.12 -17.06
C GLN A 271 23.32 -20.52 -18.24
N ASP A 272 24.57 -20.05 -18.35
CA ASP A 272 25.54 -20.47 -19.38
C ASP A 272 25.75 -21.99 -19.41
N GLU A 273 25.96 -22.60 -18.24
CA GLU A 273 26.05 -24.06 -18.08
C GLU A 273 24.79 -24.78 -18.57
N PHE A 274 23.63 -24.12 -18.47
CA PHE A 274 22.34 -24.65 -18.90
C PHE A 274 22.08 -24.43 -20.40
N ILE A 275 22.65 -23.40 -21.04
CA ILE A 275 22.69 -23.27 -22.51
C ILE A 275 23.34 -24.52 -23.10
N ALA A 276 24.54 -24.87 -22.62
CA ALA A 276 25.28 -26.03 -23.11
C ALA A 276 24.50 -27.34 -22.91
N GLU A 277 23.83 -27.52 -21.76
CA GLU A 277 22.96 -28.68 -21.50
C GLU A 277 21.77 -28.77 -22.48
N ILE A 278 21.18 -27.62 -22.85
CA ILE A 278 20.10 -27.54 -23.85
C ILE A 278 20.62 -27.80 -25.27
N ASP A 279 21.74 -27.22 -25.67
CA ASP A 279 22.31 -27.34 -27.02
C ASP A 279 22.84 -28.75 -27.31
N ASP A 280 23.48 -29.40 -26.32
CA ASP A 280 23.89 -30.81 -26.40
C ASP A 280 22.67 -31.72 -26.52
N PHE A 281 21.59 -31.47 -25.75
CA PHE A 281 20.33 -32.20 -25.89
C PHE A 281 19.67 -31.94 -27.25
N TRP A 282 19.67 -30.70 -27.72
CA TRP A 282 19.03 -30.30 -28.96
C TRP A 282 19.69 -30.94 -30.18
N SER A 283 21.00 -30.84 -30.29
CA SER A 283 21.79 -31.42 -31.37
C SER A 283 21.74 -32.96 -31.34
N SER A 284 21.86 -33.59 -30.17
CA SER A 284 21.87 -35.06 -30.08
C SER A 284 20.49 -35.72 -30.16
N ARG A 285 19.41 -35.04 -29.77
CA ARG A 285 18.05 -35.62 -29.67
C ARG A 285 17.00 -34.96 -30.57
N CYS A 286 17.06 -33.65 -30.79
CA CYS A 286 15.94 -32.88 -31.39
C CYS A 286 16.03 -32.60 -32.89
N GLU A 287 17.19 -32.70 -33.56
CA GLU A 287 17.28 -32.43 -35.01
C GLU A 287 16.28 -33.25 -35.85
N SER A 288 16.11 -34.52 -35.48
CA SER A 288 15.19 -35.46 -36.14
C SER A 288 13.72 -35.36 -35.67
N ALA A 289 13.41 -34.48 -34.72
CA ALA A 289 12.12 -34.45 -34.05
C ALA A 289 10.92 -34.22 -34.98
N SER A 290 11.08 -33.44 -36.06
CA SER A 290 10.00 -33.21 -37.02
C SER A 290 9.64 -34.47 -37.82
N TYR A 291 10.63 -35.30 -38.16
CA TYR A 291 10.42 -36.61 -38.80
C TYR A 291 9.75 -37.60 -37.84
N LEU A 292 10.24 -37.71 -36.60
CA LEU A 292 9.69 -38.60 -35.58
C LEU A 292 8.28 -38.20 -35.15
N TYR A 293 7.99 -36.90 -35.06
CA TYR A 293 6.64 -36.39 -34.77
C TYR A 293 5.68 -36.76 -35.91
N ARG A 294 6.09 -36.64 -37.17
CA ARG A 294 5.27 -37.06 -38.33
C ARG A 294 4.95 -38.57 -38.29
N ILE A 295 5.89 -39.40 -37.81
CA ILE A 295 5.65 -40.84 -37.55
C ILE A 295 4.66 -41.06 -36.39
N HIS A 296 4.73 -40.26 -35.32
CA HIS A 296 3.80 -40.31 -34.19
C HIS A 296 2.37 -39.86 -34.56
N GLU A 297 2.23 -38.79 -35.36
CA GLU A 297 0.92 -38.26 -35.81
C GLU A 297 0.22 -39.16 -36.87
N SER A 298 0.96 -40.11 -37.45
CA SER A 298 0.47 -40.94 -38.55
C SER A 298 -0.61 -41.93 -38.10
N LYS A 299 -1.84 -41.66 -38.55
CA LYS A 299 -3.09 -42.39 -38.22
C LYS A 299 -3.08 -43.88 -38.61
N ARG A 300 -2.14 -44.30 -39.47
CA ARG A 300 -1.72 -45.68 -39.69
C ARG A 300 -0.24 -45.70 -40.06
N CYS A 301 0.48 -46.69 -39.57
CA CYS A 301 1.90 -46.93 -39.94
C CYS A 301 2.09 -47.42 -41.39
N GLU A 302 1.00 -47.52 -42.14
CA GLU A 302 0.92 -47.95 -43.54
C GLU A 302 0.70 -46.78 -44.49
N ASP A 303 0.25 -45.63 -43.95
CA ASP A 303 0.11 -44.37 -44.68
C ASP A 303 1.47 -43.62 -44.77
N LEU A 304 2.51 -44.11 -44.07
CA LEU A 304 3.89 -43.61 -44.12
C LEU A 304 4.58 -44.00 -45.43
N ASN A 305 4.38 -43.20 -46.47
CA ASN A 305 5.04 -43.33 -47.76
C ASN A 305 6.50 -42.83 -47.71
N ILE A 306 7.43 -43.65 -48.18
CA ILE A 306 8.88 -43.35 -48.17
C ILE A 306 9.22 -42.11 -49.01
N LEU A 307 8.44 -41.79 -50.04
CA LEU A 307 8.67 -40.62 -50.89
C LEU A 307 8.40 -39.29 -50.16
N ASP A 308 7.51 -39.26 -49.16
CA ASP A 308 7.12 -38.04 -48.45
C ASP A 308 8.20 -37.56 -47.45
N PHE A 309 9.26 -38.35 -47.26
CA PHE A 309 10.44 -37.98 -46.48
C PHE A 309 11.50 -37.24 -47.30
N TYR A 310 11.53 -37.40 -48.63
CA TYR A 310 12.53 -36.75 -49.51
C TYR A 310 12.21 -35.28 -49.82
N SER A 311 11.11 -34.73 -49.29
CA SER A 311 10.65 -33.36 -49.61
C SER A 311 11.12 -32.29 -48.62
N GLU A 312 11.72 -32.64 -47.48
CA GLU A 312 12.34 -31.66 -46.57
C GLU A 312 13.83 -31.50 -46.90
N PRO A 313 14.29 -30.32 -47.36
CA PRO A 313 15.62 -30.16 -47.98
C PRO A 313 16.81 -30.15 -47.00
N THR A 314 16.56 -30.30 -45.69
CA THR A 314 17.56 -30.14 -44.61
C THR A 314 17.96 -31.44 -43.92
N THR A 315 17.33 -32.58 -44.25
CA THR A 315 17.37 -33.77 -43.37
C THR A 315 18.05 -34.93 -44.08
N ASN A 316 19.26 -35.31 -43.66
CA ASN A 316 19.96 -36.46 -44.21
C ASN A 316 19.34 -37.78 -43.69
N ILE A 317 18.44 -38.36 -44.48
CA ILE A 317 17.72 -39.61 -44.16
C ILE A 317 18.69 -40.74 -43.74
N SER A 318 19.90 -40.77 -44.30
CA SER A 318 20.96 -41.74 -43.95
C SER A 318 21.33 -41.71 -42.46
N GLU A 319 21.47 -40.52 -41.90
CA GLU A 319 21.86 -40.29 -40.50
C GLU A 319 20.69 -40.54 -39.56
N VAL A 320 19.47 -40.13 -39.95
CA VAL A 320 18.24 -40.45 -39.20
C VAL A 320 18.01 -41.97 -39.11
N MET A 321 18.23 -42.72 -40.19
CA MET A 321 18.11 -44.18 -40.16
C MET A 321 19.20 -44.85 -39.30
N ALA A 322 20.42 -44.29 -39.30
CA ALA A 322 21.52 -44.78 -38.47
C ALA A 322 21.29 -44.53 -36.97
N ALA A 323 20.90 -43.30 -36.59
CA ALA A 323 20.71 -42.87 -35.21
C ALA A 323 19.63 -43.68 -34.46
N PHE A 324 18.59 -44.16 -35.16
CA PHE A 324 17.48 -44.91 -34.57
C PHE A 324 17.51 -46.42 -34.84
N GLU A 325 18.66 -46.95 -35.27
CA GLU A 325 18.83 -48.35 -35.67
C GLU A 325 17.79 -48.86 -36.69
N ILE A 326 17.23 -47.98 -37.53
CA ILE A 326 16.16 -48.32 -38.48
C ILE A 326 16.76 -49.10 -39.66
N LYS A 327 16.94 -50.40 -39.43
CA LYS A 327 17.54 -51.36 -40.36
C LYS A 327 16.52 -51.91 -41.36
N SER A 328 15.21 -51.69 -41.14
CA SER A 328 14.13 -52.17 -41.98
C SER A 328 12.83 -51.36 -41.86
N TYR A 329 11.93 -51.50 -42.85
CA TYR A 329 10.55 -50.97 -42.79
C TYR A 329 9.74 -51.56 -41.62
N SER A 330 10.09 -52.75 -41.13
CA SER A 330 9.53 -53.35 -39.91
C SER A 330 9.85 -52.53 -38.65
N ASP A 331 11.01 -51.88 -38.60
CA ASP A 331 11.41 -51.04 -37.45
C ASP A 331 10.61 -49.73 -37.43
N ILE A 332 10.32 -49.17 -38.60
CA ILE A 332 9.38 -48.04 -38.75
C ILE A 332 7.98 -48.45 -38.24
N LYS A 333 7.47 -49.63 -38.64
CA LYS A 333 6.19 -50.16 -38.11
C LYS A 333 6.22 -50.50 -36.62
N ARG A 334 7.39 -50.72 -36.02
CA ARG A 334 7.56 -50.97 -34.57
C ARG A 334 7.62 -49.68 -33.75
N ASN A 335 8.22 -48.63 -34.32
CA ASN A 335 8.39 -47.32 -33.65
C ASN A 335 7.19 -46.40 -33.87
N CYS A 336 6.44 -46.58 -34.96
CA CYS A 336 5.16 -45.93 -35.19
C CYS A 336 4.11 -46.38 -34.16
N ARG A 337 3.57 -45.42 -33.41
CA ARG A 337 2.48 -45.62 -32.45
C ARG A 337 1.29 -44.75 -32.87
N SER A 338 0.41 -45.33 -33.68
CA SER A 338 -0.78 -44.66 -34.23
C SER A 338 -1.74 -44.17 -33.13
N GLU A 339 -1.58 -42.92 -32.69
CA GLU A 339 -2.55 -42.23 -31.83
C GLU A 339 -3.53 -41.40 -32.66
N ARG A 340 -4.82 -41.68 -32.48
CA ARG A 340 -5.89 -40.94 -33.15
C ARG A 340 -6.20 -39.66 -32.37
N LEU A 341 -5.45 -38.60 -32.63
CA LEU A 341 -5.77 -37.25 -32.14
C LEU A 341 -7.20 -36.85 -32.58
N LEU A 342 -8.13 -36.79 -31.63
CA LEU A 342 -9.55 -36.49 -31.83
C LEU A 342 -9.84 -35.03 -31.49
N GLY A 343 -9.22 -34.11 -32.22
CA GLY A 343 -9.49 -32.69 -32.17
C GLY A 343 -8.86 -31.97 -33.36
N LYS A 344 -9.64 -31.15 -34.08
CA LYS A 344 -9.09 -30.18 -35.03
C LYS A 344 -8.85 -28.87 -34.29
N THR A 345 -7.63 -28.69 -33.78
CA THR A 345 -7.08 -27.40 -33.39
C THR A 345 -5.94 -27.09 -34.36
N PHE A 346 -5.98 -25.94 -35.04
CA PHE A 346 -4.95 -25.50 -35.98
C PHE A 346 -3.73 -24.93 -35.24
N TYR A 347 -3.09 -25.80 -34.46
CA TYR A 347 -1.93 -25.48 -33.64
C TYR A 347 -0.67 -25.99 -34.34
N LYS A 348 0.18 -25.09 -34.83
CA LYS A 348 1.42 -25.46 -35.52
C LYS A 348 2.54 -25.62 -34.50
N HIS A 349 2.76 -26.87 -34.08
CA HIS A 349 3.83 -27.20 -33.15
C HIS A 349 5.21 -26.75 -33.65
N THR A 350 6.01 -26.13 -32.77
CA THR A 350 7.43 -25.82 -33.02
C THR A 350 8.27 -27.11 -33.16
N LYS A 351 9.51 -27.05 -33.64
CA LYS A 351 10.39 -28.24 -33.59
C LYS A 351 10.66 -28.66 -32.14
N GLY A 352 10.69 -27.69 -31.22
CA GLY A 352 10.88 -27.94 -29.79
C GLY A 352 9.74 -28.71 -29.17
N GLU A 353 8.49 -28.31 -29.39
CA GLU A 353 7.33 -29.09 -28.94
C GLU A 353 7.27 -30.47 -29.58
N LYS A 354 7.60 -30.56 -30.88
CA LYS A 354 7.71 -31.85 -31.57
C LYS A 354 8.74 -32.74 -30.88
N CYS A 355 9.90 -32.19 -30.48
CA CYS A 355 10.91 -32.91 -29.72
C CYS A 355 10.38 -33.33 -28.35
N GLN A 356 9.82 -32.40 -27.55
CA GLN A 356 9.25 -32.69 -26.24
C GLN A 356 8.19 -33.80 -26.29
N ILE A 357 7.30 -33.78 -27.28
CA ILE A 357 6.23 -34.78 -27.44
C ILE A 357 6.83 -36.15 -27.79
N VAL A 358 7.74 -36.20 -28.77
CA VAL A 358 8.42 -37.44 -29.21
C VAL A 358 9.23 -38.06 -28.07
N VAL A 359 9.95 -37.24 -27.30
CA VAL A 359 10.69 -37.63 -26.09
C VAL A 359 9.76 -38.17 -25.01
N ASN A 360 8.72 -37.42 -24.64
CA ASN A 360 7.81 -37.82 -23.54
C ASN A 360 7.02 -39.10 -23.84
N LYS A 361 6.74 -39.37 -25.11
CA LYS A 361 6.16 -40.64 -25.59
C LYS A 361 7.17 -41.81 -25.60
N GLY A 362 8.46 -41.55 -25.43
CA GLY A 362 9.53 -42.54 -25.34
C GLY A 362 10.03 -43.04 -26.70
N HIS A 363 9.91 -42.26 -27.77
CA HIS A 363 10.48 -42.62 -29.07
C HIS A 363 12.01 -42.47 -29.13
N LEU A 364 12.60 -41.67 -28.22
CA LEU A 364 14.05 -41.52 -28.03
C LEU A 364 14.60 -42.35 -26.84
N GLY A 365 13.80 -43.29 -26.32
CA GLY A 365 14.12 -44.05 -25.11
C GLY A 365 13.89 -43.29 -23.80
N ASP A 366 14.02 -44.00 -22.67
CA ASP A 366 13.73 -43.45 -21.34
C ASP A 366 14.85 -42.53 -20.81
N GLU A 367 16.08 -42.67 -21.32
CA GLU A 367 17.23 -41.80 -20.98
C GLU A 367 16.98 -40.35 -21.41
N ALA A 368 16.73 -40.12 -22.71
CA ALA A 368 16.40 -38.80 -23.25
C ALA A 368 15.14 -38.18 -22.61
N LYS A 369 14.23 -39.01 -22.07
CA LYS A 369 13.07 -38.56 -21.32
C LYS A 369 13.43 -38.05 -19.92
N LEU A 370 14.29 -38.77 -19.19
CA LEU A 370 14.82 -38.32 -17.91
C LEU A 370 15.70 -37.05 -18.07
N GLU A 371 16.44 -36.98 -19.17
CA GLU A 371 17.25 -35.82 -19.58
C GLU A 371 16.37 -34.58 -19.81
N LEU A 372 15.33 -34.68 -20.64
CA LEU A 372 14.36 -33.59 -20.84
C LEU A 372 13.64 -33.19 -19.54
N GLN A 373 13.30 -34.14 -18.66
CA GLN A 373 12.66 -33.83 -17.37
C GLN A 373 13.58 -32.94 -16.51
N LYS A 374 14.87 -33.28 -16.39
CA LYS A 374 15.85 -32.43 -15.69
C LYS A 374 15.99 -31.06 -16.32
N ILE A 375 16.02 -30.96 -17.65
CA ILE A 375 16.11 -29.69 -18.37
C ILE A 375 14.89 -28.80 -18.06
N LEU A 376 13.68 -29.37 -18.05
CA LEU A 376 12.46 -28.63 -17.72
C LEU A 376 12.42 -28.22 -16.22
N GLU A 377 12.85 -29.09 -15.32
CA GLU A 377 12.99 -28.79 -13.89
C GLU A 377 14.01 -27.66 -13.65
N ARG A 378 15.22 -27.75 -14.23
CA ARG A 378 16.29 -26.74 -14.13
C ARG A 378 15.87 -25.40 -14.73
N ASN A 379 15.13 -25.39 -15.85
CA ASN A 379 14.53 -24.17 -16.41
C ASN A 379 13.57 -23.51 -15.42
N SER A 380 12.65 -24.28 -14.83
CA SER A 380 11.68 -23.74 -13.86
C SER A 380 12.35 -23.17 -12.61
N PHE A 381 13.35 -23.88 -12.07
CA PHE A 381 14.15 -23.42 -10.93
C PHE A 381 14.91 -22.12 -11.24
N LEU A 382 15.64 -22.05 -12.36
CA LEU A 382 16.38 -20.84 -12.72
C LEU A 382 15.44 -19.63 -12.89
N LYS A 383 14.29 -19.81 -13.55
CA LYS A 383 13.29 -18.74 -13.71
C LYS A 383 12.70 -18.27 -12.38
N GLU A 384 12.45 -19.18 -11.43
CA GLU A 384 11.99 -18.83 -10.07
C GLU A 384 13.06 -18.06 -9.29
N GLN A 385 14.34 -18.49 -9.33
CA GLN A 385 15.43 -17.79 -8.66
C GLN A 385 15.66 -16.38 -9.22
N PHE A 386 15.69 -16.22 -10.54
CA PHE A 386 15.77 -14.90 -11.19
C PHE A 386 14.59 -14.01 -10.80
N GLN A 387 13.35 -14.53 -10.80
CA GLN A 387 12.17 -13.74 -10.45
C GLN A 387 12.14 -13.29 -8.98
N SER A 388 12.57 -14.14 -8.04
CA SER A 388 12.65 -13.75 -6.62
C SER A 388 13.73 -12.70 -6.37
N ILE A 389 14.95 -12.91 -6.87
CA ILE A 389 16.06 -11.95 -6.70
C ILE A 389 15.70 -10.61 -7.37
N TYR A 390 15.18 -10.62 -8.60
CA TYR A 390 14.87 -9.39 -9.32
C TYR A 390 13.69 -8.63 -8.70
N ASN A 391 12.52 -9.26 -8.56
CA ASN A 391 11.31 -8.54 -8.17
C ASN A 391 11.26 -8.23 -6.67
N GLU A 392 11.63 -9.20 -5.82
CA GLU A 392 11.46 -9.10 -4.37
C GLU A 392 12.67 -8.43 -3.72
N ARG A 393 13.89 -8.86 -4.07
CA ARG A 393 15.13 -8.40 -3.44
C ARG A 393 15.68 -7.11 -4.04
N ILE A 394 15.61 -6.92 -5.35
CA ILE A 394 16.14 -5.74 -6.05
C ILE A 394 15.06 -4.68 -6.22
N VAL A 395 14.11 -4.85 -7.16
CA VAL A 395 13.12 -3.83 -7.52
C VAL A 395 12.26 -3.42 -6.32
N GLY A 396 11.74 -4.40 -5.56
CA GLY A 396 10.91 -4.14 -4.37
C GLY A 396 11.62 -3.34 -3.27
N PHE A 397 12.87 -3.67 -2.98
CA PHE A 397 13.67 -2.98 -1.96
C PHE A 397 14.09 -1.57 -2.40
N TYR A 398 14.70 -1.44 -3.59
CA TYR A 398 15.16 -0.14 -4.08
C TYR A 398 13.99 0.84 -4.25
N THR A 399 12.84 0.40 -4.78
CA THR A 399 11.63 1.23 -4.90
C THR A 399 11.13 1.73 -3.54
N HIS A 400 11.19 0.90 -2.50
CA HIS A 400 10.81 1.28 -1.14
C HIS A 400 11.82 2.25 -0.50
N LEU A 401 13.11 1.97 -0.65
CA LEU A 401 14.20 2.75 -0.06
C LEU A 401 14.29 4.16 -0.67
N ILE A 402 14.33 4.25 -2.01
CA ILE A 402 14.41 5.51 -2.76
C ILE A 402 13.23 6.42 -2.43
N LYS A 403 12.01 5.86 -2.32
CA LYS A 403 10.80 6.60 -1.93
C LYS A 403 10.87 7.23 -0.53
N ASN A 404 11.79 6.78 0.33
CA ASN A 404 11.98 7.30 1.69
C ASN A 404 13.19 8.23 1.87
N LEU A 405 13.89 8.52 0.78
CA LEU A 405 15.06 9.42 0.72
C LEU A 405 14.77 10.65 -0.15
N ALA A 406 15.57 11.70 0.02
CA ALA A 406 15.41 12.95 -0.73
C ALA A 406 15.69 12.71 -2.22
N PRO A 407 14.75 13.04 -3.13
CA PRO A 407 14.83 12.66 -4.53
C PRO A 407 16.04 13.29 -5.25
N ASP A 408 16.36 14.54 -4.91
CA ASP A 408 17.47 15.30 -5.49
C ASP A 408 18.80 15.08 -4.74
N SER A 409 18.98 13.95 -4.06
CA SER A 409 20.21 13.62 -3.33
C SER A 409 21.16 12.73 -4.14
N GLU A 410 22.47 12.97 -4.00
CA GLU A 410 23.53 12.16 -4.60
C GLU A 410 23.39 10.66 -4.26
N LEU A 411 22.83 10.34 -3.07
CA LEU A 411 22.56 8.97 -2.66
C LEU A 411 21.43 8.32 -3.46
N VAL A 412 20.34 9.06 -3.74
CA VAL A 412 19.27 8.56 -4.62
C VAL A 412 19.79 8.44 -6.06
N GLU A 413 20.69 9.31 -6.52
CA GLU A 413 21.35 9.13 -7.82
C GLU A 413 22.19 7.84 -7.85
N LYS A 414 23.06 7.61 -6.84
CA LYS A 414 23.83 6.36 -6.67
C LYS A 414 22.92 5.14 -6.71
N PHE A 415 21.81 5.15 -5.98
CA PHE A 415 20.90 4.01 -5.89
C PHE A 415 20.15 3.75 -7.19
N ASN A 416 19.80 4.78 -7.98
CA ASN A 416 19.24 4.58 -9.32
C ASN A 416 20.30 4.04 -10.31
N GLN A 417 21.55 4.49 -10.21
CA GLN A 417 22.66 3.95 -11.01
C GLN A 417 22.92 2.47 -10.67
N ASN A 418 22.95 2.12 -9.38
CA ASN A 418 23.14 0.74 -8.92
C ASN A 418 21.95 -0.16 -9.25
N LEU A 419 20.71 0.35 -9.18
CA LEU A 419 19.53 -0.35 -9.70
C LEU A 419 19.68 -0.62 -11.21
N SER A 420 19.99 0.39 -12.01
CA SER A 420 20.20 0.24 -13.46
C SER A 420 21.28 -0.79 -13.79
N LEU A 421 22.39 -0.82 -13.04
CA LEU A 421 23.45 -1.84 -13.22
C LEU A 421 22.96 -3.26 -12.92
N LEU A 422 22.04 -3.44 -11.97
CA LEU A 422 21.42 -4.74 -11.68
C LEU A 422 20.34 -5.11 -12.72
N GLU A 423 19.62 -4.11 -13.24
CA GLU A 423 18.64 -4.27 -14.33
C GLU A 423 19.32 -4.63 -15.67
N ASP A 424 20.46 -4.02 -16.00
CA ASP A 424 21.29 -4.38 -17.17
C ASP A 424 21.73 -5.84 -17.08
N ILE A 425 22.24 -6.27 -15.91
CA ILE A 425 22.67 -7.65 -15.64
C ILE A 425 21.51 -8.65 -15.78
N THR A 426 20.28 -8.32 -15.38
CA THR A 426 19.12 -9.20 -15.60
C THR A 426 18.52 -9.12 -17.00
N THR A 427 18.75 -8.04 -17.75
CA THR A 427 18.29 -7.91 -19.14
C THR A 427 19.19 -8.67 -20.11
N ASP A 428 20.51 -8.66 -19.91
CA ASP A 428 21.42 -9.60 -20.59
C ASP A 428 21.09 -11.08 -20.26
N GLY A 429 20.42 -11.34 -19.13
CA GLY A 429 19.91 -12.64 -18.71
C GLY A 429 18.52 -13.02 -19.25
N GLU A 430 17.99 -12.33 -20.27
CA GLU A 430 16.62 -12.49 -20.78
C GLU A 430 16.13 -13.97 -20.92
N MET A 431 14.89 -14.23 -20.51
CA MET A 431 14.35 -15.58 -20.24
C MET A 431 14.14 -16.51 -21.45
N TYR A 432 15.22 -17.00 -22.04
CA TYR A 432 15.27 -18.12 -23.00
C TYR A 432 14.21 -18.15 -24.10
N GLU A 433 14.48 -17.41 -25.17
CA GLU A 433 13.91 -17.57 -26.51
C GLU A 433 14.46 -18.82 -27.26
N HIS A 434 14.68 -19.94 -26.55
CA HIS A 434 15.16 -21.18 -27.16
C HIS A 434 14.01 -22.04 -27.70
N GLU A 435 14.17 -22.62 -28.91
CA GLU A 435 13.06 -23.31 -29.61
C GLU A 435 12.45 -24.46 -28.80
N LEU A 436 13.23 -25.14 -27.96
CA LEU A 436 12.75 -26.19 -27.05
C LEU A 436 11.60 -25.74 -26.14
N PHE A 437 11.50 -24.46 -25.78
CA PHE A 437 10.52 -23.95 -24.81
C PHE A 437 9.37 -23.15 -25.44
N TYR A 438 9.41 -22.88 -26.74
CA TYR A 438 8.32 -22.16 -27.43
C TYR A 438 7.05 -23.00 -27.52
N GLN A 439 5.95 -22.45 -26.99
CA GLN A 439 4.60 -22.91 -27.30
C GLN A 439 4.23 -22.44 -28.72
N GLY A 440 3.77 -23.37 -29.56
CA GLY A 440 3.42 -23.12 -30.95
C GLY A 440 2.31 -22.10 -31.13
N SER A 441 2.30 -21.45 -32.28
CA SER A 441 1.24 -20.50 -32.60
C SER A 441 -0.08 -21.21 -32.88
N MET A 442 -1.16 -20.68 -32.30
CA MET A 442 -2.50 -20.89 -32.84
C MET A 442 -2.56 -20.13 -34.17
N GLU A 443 -2.76 -20.87 -35.26
CA GLU A 443 -3.25 -20.23 -36.48
C GLU A 443 -4.72 -19.88 -36.25
N TYR A 444 -4.99 -18.59 -36.13
CA TYR A 444 -6.32 -18.09 -36.48
C TYR A 444 -6.59 -18.46 -37.94
N ASP A 445 -7.83 -18.84 -38.25
CA ASP A 445 -8.29 -19.03 -39.63
C ASP A 445 -8.22 -17.71 -40.42
N ILE A 446 -7.02 -17.35 -40.89
CA ILE A 446 -6.86 -16.45 -42.03
C ILE A 446 -7.48 -17.21 -43.20
N PRO A 447 -8.63 -16.77 -43.76
CA PRO A 447 -9.24 -17.49 -44.86
C PRO A 447 -8.26 -17.54 -46.02
N GLU A 448 -8.13 -18.71 -46.64
CA GLU A 448 -7.27 -18.90 -47.80
C GLU A 448 -7.60 -17.82 -48.84
N ILE A 449 -6.68 -16.89 -49.05
CA ILE A 449 -6.72 -16.04 -50.24
C ILE A 449 -6.40 -16.99 -51.39
N GLU A 450 -7.45 -17.48 -52.06
CA GLU A 450 -7.35 -18.21 -53.31
C GLU A 450 -6.69 -17.28 -54.34
N ILE A 451 -5.35 -17.33 -54.40
CA ILE A 451 -4.60 -16.81 -55.53
C ILE A 451 -4.90 -17.76 -56.69
N GLU A 452 -5.93 -17.44 -57.47
CA GLU A 452 -6.24 -18.12 -58.73
C GLU A 452 -5.01 -18.04 -59.65
N LEU A 453 -4.16 -19.07 -59.62
CA LEU A 453 -3.08 -19.24 -60.58
C LEU A 453 -3.72 -19.41 -61.97
N PRO A 454 -3.51 -18.46 -62.90
CA PRO A 454 -4.29 -18.40 -64.12
C PRO A 454 -4.07 -19.64 -64.98
N SER A 455 -5.13 -20.42 -65.19
CA SER A 455 -5.01 -21.69 -65.90
C SER A 455 -4.62 -21.46 -67.37
N LYS A 456 -3.42 -21.96 -67.72
CA LYS A 456 -2.73 -21.87 -69.03
C LYS A 456 -2.13 -20.49 -69.37
N MET A 457 -0.79 -20.42 -69.29
CA MET A 457 0.00 -19.73 -70.32
C MET A 457 0.62 -20.78 -71.27
N PRO A 458 0.69 -20.53 -72.59
CA PRO A 458 1.33 -21.43 -73.54
C PRO A 458 2.86 -21.33 -73.45
N LEU A 459 3.56 -22.36 -73.95
CA LEU A 459 5.00 -22.28 -74.17
C LEU A 459 5.29 -21.36 -75.36
N ASP A 460 6.20 -20.41 -75.18
CA ASP A 460 7.28 -20.13 -76.14
C ASP A 460 8.38 -19.29 -75.46
N LEU A 461 9.61 -19.80 -75.45
CA LEU A 461 10.79 -19.09 -74.95
C LEU A 461 11.68 -18.69 -76.15
N PRO A 462 12.11 -17.42 -76.28
CA PRO A 462 13.03 -17.02 -77.33
C PRO A 462 14.41 -17.66 -77.10
N GLY A 463 14.82 -18.54 -78.00
CA GLY A 463 16.03 -19.36 -77.85
C GLY A 463 17.34 -18.59 -78.02
N PHE A 464 18.32 -18.89 -77.17
CA PHE A 464 19.73 -18.56 -77.40
C PHE A 464 20.42 -19.71 -78.15
N ASN A 465 21.11 -19.40 -79.24
CA ASN A 465 21.86 -20.39 -80.04
C ASN A 465 23.22 -20.73 -79.40
N PRO A 466 23.49 -22.00 -79.04
CA PRO A 466 24.85 -22.53 -79.10
C PRO A 466 25.17 -22.83 -80.56
N GLY A 467 25.92 -21.95 -81.23
CA GLY A 467 26.32 -22.18 -82.61
C GLY A 467 27.33 -23.32 -82.72
N TRP A 468 27.05 -24.32 -83.55
CA TRP A 468 27.79 -24.65 -84.79
C TRP A 468 27.02 -25.74 -85.59
N THR A 469 27.40 -25.98 -86.84
CA THR A 469 26.49 -26.48 -87.89
C THR A 469 26.46 -28.00 -88.13
N ASP A 470 25.25 -28.51 -88.42
CA ASP A 470 25.00 -29.75 -89.17
C ASP A 470 25.59 -29.69 -90.61
N PRO A 471 26.34 -30.70 -91.06
CA PRO A 471 26.73 -30.87 -92.46
C PRO A 471 26.17 -32.14 -93.14
N VAL A 472 25.44 -33.04 -92.44
CA VAL A 472 25.02 -34.36 -92.95
C VAL A 472 23.58 -34.74 -92.54
N ARG A 473 22.63 -33.97 -93.05
CA ARG A 473 21.31 -34.50 -93.47
C ARG A 473 21.46 -35.80 -94.31
N PRO A 474 20.42 -36.65 -94.42
CA PRO A 474 19.29 -36.87 -93.50
C PRO A 474 18.82 -38.36 -93.41
N ARG A 475 17.72 -38.61 -92.67
CA ARG A 475 16.92 -39.86 -92.61
C ARG A 475 17.60 -40.99 -91.84
N PHE A 476 16.95 -41.64 -90.89
CA PHE A 476 15.53 -42.02 -90.87
C PHE A 476 14.60 -41.13 -90.03
#